data_AF-A0A2E4K7F6-F1
#
_entry.id   AF-A0A2E4K7F6-F1
#
_cell.length_a   1.000
_cell.length_b   1.000
_cell.length_c   1.000
_cell.angle_alpha   90.00
_cell.angle_beta   90.00
_cell.angle_gamma   90.00
#
_symmetry.space_group_name_H-M   'P 1'
#
loop_
_entity.id
_entity.type
_entity.pdbx_description
1 polymer ?
#
loop_
_entity_poly.entity_id
_entity_poly.type
_entity_poly.pdbx_seq_one_letter_code
_entity_poly.pdbx_strand_id
1 'polypeptide(L)' 'MLIFIYLAVSILFIIITTSKFNWHPIFSLFFACFLCGILMGLPLSEIINSIKNGFGNTLKSIGLIIVFSVIMGEFL' A
#
# COMPACT_ATOMS: atom_id res chain seq x y z
N MET A 1 17.96 11.45 -4.31
CA MET A 1 17.38 11.66 -5.65
C MET A 1 16.81 10.38 -6.26
N LEU A 2 17.52 9.25 -6.23
CA LEU A 2 17.03 7.96 -6.75
C LEU A 2 15.76 7.41 -6.05
N ILE A 3 15.60 7.67 -4.75
CA ILE A 3 14.45 7.16 -3.96
C ILE A 3 13.09 7.68 -4.47
N PHE A 4 13.04 8.93 -4.96
CA PHE A 4 11.82 9.53 -5.51
C PHE A 4 11.45 8.91 -6.87
N ILE A 5 12.45 8.48 -7.65
CA ILE A 5 12.23 7.74 -8.90
C ILE A 5 11.59 6.37 -8.61
N TYR A 6 12.11 5.63 -7.63
CA TYR A 6 11.55 4.33 -7.26
C TYR A 6 10.13 4.46 -6.70
N LEU A 7 9.88 5.51 -5.91
CA LEU A 7 8.55 5.81 -5.39
C LEU A 7 7.56 6.12 -6.52
N ALA A 8 7.94 6.98 -7.47
CA ALA A 8 7.10 7.34 -8.62
C ALA A 8 6.79 6.14 -9.51
N VAL A 9 7.78 5.26 -9.75
CA VAL A 9 7.60 4.02 -10.51
C VAL A 9 6.65 3.06 -9.78
N SER A 10 6.77 2.93 -8.46
CA SER A 10 5.88 2.09 -7.65
C SER A 10 4.43 2.60 -7.69
N ILE A 11 4.23 3.93 -7.58
CA ILE A 11 2.90 4.56 -7.68
C ILE A 11 2.28 4.32 -9.06
N LEU A 12 3.05 4.52 -10.14
CA LEU A 12 2.60 4.22 -11.50
C LEU A 12 2.21 2.74 -11.67
N PHE A 13 3.01 1.83 -11.11
CA PHE A 13 2.73 0.40 -11.16
C PHE A 13 1.44 0.03 -10.42
N ILE A 14 1.19 0.61 -9.25
CA ILE A 14 -0.05 0.42 -8.48
C ILE A 14 -1.25 0.97 -9.26
N ILE A 15 -1.12 2.16 -9.87
CA ILE A 15 -2.21 2.77 -10.66
C ILE A 15 -2.55 1.90 -11.87
N ILE A 16 -1.55 1.42 -12.62
CA ILE A 16 -1.76 0.59 -13.81
C ILE A 16 -2.37 -0.76 -13.44
N THR A 17 -1.86 -1.40 -12.38
CA THR A 17 -2.35 -2.70 -11.92
C THR A 17 -3.79 -2.61 -11.38
N THR A 18 -4.12 -1.53 -10.68
CA THR A 18 -5.46 -1.32 -10.13
C THR A 18 -6.46 -0.88 -11.20
N SER A 19 -6.06 0.05 -12.07
CA SER A 19 -6.95 0.68 -13.08
C SER A 19 -7.19 -0.21 -14.30
N LYS A 20 -6.17 -0.93 -14.77
CA LYS A 20 -6.27 -1.70 -16.03
C LYS A 20 -6.51 -3.19 -15.82
N PHE A 21 -6.05 -3.76 -14.70
CA PHE A 21 -6.18 -5.19 -14.42
C PHE A 21 -7.39 -5.56 -13.55
N ASN A 22 -8.17 -4.59 -13.05
CA ASN A 22 -9.30 -4.81 -12.14
C ASN A 22 -8.92 -5.61 -10.88
N TRP A 23 -7.66 -5.61 -10.48
CA TRP A 23 -7.22 -6.26 -9.25
C TRP A 23 -7.65 -5.41 -8.06
N HIS A 24 -8.22 -6.05 -7.04
CA HIS A 24 -8.64 -5.36 -5.82
C HIS A 24 -7.44 -4.56 -5.25
N PRO A 25 -7.62 -3.29 -4.83
CA PRO A 25 -6.51 -2.41 -4.45
C PRO A 25 -5.56 -3.01 -3.41
N ILE A 26 -6.09 -3.79 -2.46
CA ILE A 26 -5.29 -4.52 -1.46
C ILE A 26 -4.32 -5.53 -2.11
N PHE A 27 -4.78 -6.29 -3.10
CA PHE A 27 -3.95 -7.28 -3.81
C PHE A 27 -2.89 -6.58 -4.67
N SER A 28 -3.28 -5.50 -5.34
CA SER A 28 -2.36 -4.64 -6.11
C SER A 28 -1.24 -4.08 -5.24
N LEU A 29 -1.58 -3.58 -4.04
CA LEU A 29 -0.62 -3.04 -3.08
C LEU A 29 0.35 -4.12 -2.55
N PHE A 30 -0.16 -5.30 -2.20
CA PHE A 30 0.67 -6.41 -1.73
C PHE A 30 1.66 -6.85 -2.82
N PHE A 31 1.20 -6.98 -4.06
CA PHE A 31 2.02 -7.40 -5.18
C PHE A 31 3.07 -6.33 -5.53
N ALA A 32 2.69 -5.05 -5.49
CA ALA A 32 3.61 -3.93 -5.70
C ALA A 32 4.70 -3.87 -4.63
N CYS A 33 4.37 -4.04 -3.34
CA CYS A 33 5.37 -4.09 -2.28
C CYS A 33 6.29 -5.32 -2.39
N PHE A 34 5.76 -6.47 -2.81
CA PHE A 34 6.57 -7.67 -3.06
C PHE A 34 7.57 -7.43 -4.20
N LEU A 35 7.09 -6.91 -5.35
CA LEU A 35 7.93 -6.57 -6.49
C LEU A 35 8.98 -5.51 -6.14
N CYS A 36 8.58 -4.43 -5.47
CA CYS A 36 9.51 -3.40 -5.01
C CYS A 36 10.55 -3.94 -4.02
N GLY A 37 10.14 -4.80 -3.08
CA GLY A 37 11.04 -5.41 -2.11
C GLY A 37 12.10 -6.31 -2.78
N ILE A 38 11.68 -7.10 -3.78
CA ILE A 38 12.59 -7.91 -4.59
C ILE A 38 13.54 -7.03 -5.42
N LEU A 39 13.02 -5.97 -6.06
CA LEU A 39 13.82 -5.01 -6.84
C LEU A 39 14.84 -4.24 -5.98
N MET A 40 14.55 -4.04 -4.70
CA MET A 40 15.44 -3.41 -3.73
C MET A 40 16.45 -4.38 -3.10
N GLY A 41 16.38 -5.69 -3.38
CA GLY A 41 17.30 -6.70 -2.84
C GLY A 41 17.10 -7.00 -1.35
N LEU A 42 15.92 -6.69 -0.79
CA LEU A 42 15.62 -6.94 0.61
C LEU A 42 15.42 -8.44 0.88
N PRO A 43 15.85 -8.98 2.03
CA PRO A 43 15.56 -10.35 2.40
C PRO A 43 14.05 -10.54 2.61
N LEU A 44 13.52 -11.72 2.27
CA LEU A 44 12.08 -12.01 2.30
C LEU A 44 11.44 -11.71 3.68
N SER A 45 12.17 -11.93 4.76
CA SER A 45 11.76 -11.62 6.14
C SER A 45 11.58 -10.12 6.39
N GLU A 46 12.45 -9.28 5.83
CA GLU A 46 12.35 -7.82 5.97
C GLU A 46 11.27 -7.23 5.07
N ILE A 47 11.02 -7.82 3.89
CA ILE A 47 9.92 -7.41 3.01
C ILE A 47 8.59 -7.57 3.76
N ILE A 48 8.33 -8.74 4.33
CA ILE A 48 7.09 -9.03 5.05
C ILE A 48 6.94 -8.12 6.28
N ASN A 49 8.01 -7.91 7.05
CA ASN A 49 7.99 -7.00 8.19
C ASN A 49 7.75 -5.54 7.77
N SER A 50 8.34 -5.10 6.66
CA SER A 50 8.15 -3.75 6.14
C SER A 50 6.73 -3.52 5.63
N ILE A 51 6.15 -4.51 4.94
CA ILE A 51 4.74 -4.47 4.53
C ILE A 51 3.84 -4.39 5.76
N LYS A 52 4.06 -5.26 6.75
CA LYS A 52 3.23 -5.33 7.97
C LYS A 52 3.29 -4.03 8.76
N ASN A 53 4.49 -3.46 8.93
CA ASN A 53 4.67 -2.19 9.63
C ASN A 53 4.13 -1.00 8.83
N GLY A 54 4.42 -0.91 7.53
CA GLY A 54 3.93 0.17 6.67
C GLY A 54 2.40 0.18 6.60
N PHE A 55 1.81 -0.94 6.19
CA PHE A 55 0.36 -1.09 6.09
C PHE A 55 -0.34 -0.95 7.45
N GLY A 56 0.21 -1.56 8.51
CA GLY A 56 -0.33 -1.47 9.86
C GLY A 56 -0.31 -0.04 10.42
N ASN A 57 0.76 0.73 10.17
CA ASN A 57 0.84 2.12 10.61
C ASN A 57 -0.15 3.02 9.84
N THR A 58 -0.29 2.80 8.52
CA THR A 58 -1.30 3.48 7.71
C THR A 58 -2.72 3.15 8.16
N LEU A 59 -3.04 1.88 8.40
CA LEU A 59 -4.33 1.45 8.96
C LEU A 59 -4.57 2.02 10.35
N LYS A 60 -3.55 2.11 11.20
CA LYS A 60 -3.69 2.71 12.52
C LYS A 60 -4.06 4.20 12.43
N SER A 61 -3.40 4.94 11.54
CA SER A 61 -3.65 6.37 11.35
C SER A 61 -5.02 6.65 10.73
N ILE A 62 -5.43 5.85 9.74
CA ILE A 62 -6.62 6.12 8.93
C ILE A 62 -7.85 5.35 9.45
N GLY A 63 -7.66 4.20 10.10
CA GLY A 63 -8.73 3.31 10.55
C GLY A 63 -9.64 3.95 11.60
N LEU A 64 -9.08 4.70 12.55
CA LEU A 64 -9.89 5.46 13.52
C LEU A 64 -10.75 6.51 12.79
N ILE A 65 -10.16 7.21 11.82
CA ILE A 65 -10.83 8.24 11.01
C ILE A 65 -11.98 7.60 10.23
N ILE A 66 -11.76 6.45 9.56
CA ILE A 66 -12.80 5.72 8.81
C ILE A 66 -13.95 5.32 9.73
N VAL A 67 -13.66 4.75 10.90
CA VAL A 67 -14.70 4.33 11.85
C VAL A 67 -15.55 5.52 12.30
N PHE A 68 -14.93 6.62 12.71
CA PHE A 68 -15.66 7.84 13.07
C PHE A 68 -16.45 8.42 11.89
N SER A 69 -15.89 8.39 10.67
CA SER A 69 -16.58 8.86 9.46
C SER A 69 -17.83 8.03 9.14
N VAL A 70 -17.77 6.70 9.24
CA VAL A 70 -18.95 5.83 8.99
C VAL A 70 -20.02 6.06 10.04
N ILE A 71 -19.63 6.18 11.33
CA ILE A 71 -20.58 6.47 12.41
C ILE A 71 -21.28 7.81 12.15
N MET A 72 -20.54 8.88 11.87
CA MET A 72 -21.15 10.19 11.56
C MET A 72 -22.04 10.17 10.31
N GLY A 73 -21.71 9.35 9.31
CA GLY A 73 -22.51 9.21 8.08
C GLY A 73 -23.83 8.47 8.29
N GLU A 74 -23.91 7.53 9.23
CA GLU A 74 -25.16 6.83 9.57
C GLU A 74 -26.14 7.69 10.40
N PHE A 75 -25.61 8.64 11.18
CA PHE A 75 -26.44 9.52 12.02
C PHE A 75 -27.00 10.75 11.27
N LEU A 76 -26.56 11.01 10.03
CA LEU A 76 -26.98 12.15 9.20
C LEU A 76 -28.03 11.73 8.17
#